data_AF-A0A2G6JJZ1-F1
#
_entry.id   AF-A0A2G6JJZ1-F1
#
_cell.length_a   1.000
_cell.length_b   1.000
_cell.length_c   1.000
_cell.angle_alpha   90.00
_cell.angle_beta   90.00
_cell.angle_gamma   90.00
#
_symmetry.space_group_name_H-M   'P 1'
#
loop_
_entity.id
_entity.type
_entity.pdbx_description
1 polymer ?
#
loop_
_entity_poly.entity_id
_entity_poly.type
_entity_poly.pdbx_seq_one_letter_code
_entity_poly.pdbx_strand_id
1 'polypeptide(L)'
;MKKKKNKKKNEEAVMDMTPMIDVTFLLLIFFLCLDFKTLEGKLATNLPKDVGVNTSEAQPIEKLDIRITMLKFGKEEPTGYGRRILLGHKVSWEVGRITVRTVKALEDMLKKEVKNRIPDKNGKLKPKPITIKTGAGVVYGDVTQVVDIARAAGFEEITFGGGEGSYRNQQAKKK
;
A
#
# COMPACT_ATOMS: atom_id res chain seq x y z
N MET A 1 81.65 11.73 -27.99
CA MET A 1 80.30 11.12 -27.96
C MET A 1 79.25 12.23 -27.81
N LYS A 2 78.41 12.48 -28.82
CA LYS A 2 77.41 13.56 -28.80
C LYS A 2 76.04 13.00 -28.36
N LYS A 3 75.53 13.43 -27.19
CA LYS A 3 74.20 13.08 -26.68
C LYS A 3 73.11 13.80 -27.48
N LYS A 4 72.26 13.06 -28.20
CA LYS A 4 71.09 13.57 -28.93
C LYS A 4 69.90 13.65 -27.96
N LYS A 5 69.45 14.86 -27.59
CA LYS A 5 68.27 15.08 -26.75
C LYS A 5 66.99 14.76 -27.55
N ASN A 6 66.18 13.83 -27.05
CA ASN A 6 64.91 13.43 -27.66
C ASN A 6 63.80 14.39 -27.17
N LYS A 7 63.24 15.20 -28.09
CA LYS A 7 62.16 16.17 -27.79
C LYS A 7 60.82 15.46 -27.95
N LYS A 8 60.16 15.09 -26.83
CA LYS A 8 58.78 14.59 -26.85
C LYS A 8 57.85 15.73 -27.30
N LYS A 9 57.16 15.54 -28.43
CA LYS A 9 56.02 16.38 -28.84
C LYS A 9 54.80 15.96 -28.03
N ASN A 10 54.11 16.91 -27.42
CA ASN A 10 52.85 16.70 -26.74
C ASN A 10 51.76 16.70 -27.82
N GLU A 11 51.23 15.54 -28.17
CA GLU A 11 50.07 15.43 -29.06
C GLU A 11 48.84 15.72 -28.22
N GLU A 12 48.16 16.84 -28.50
CA GLU A 12 46.90 17.19 -27.86
C GLU A 12 45.84 16.18 -28.31
N ALA A 13 45.46 15.27 -27.41
CA ALA A 13 44.42 14.28 -27.65
C ALA A 13 43.05 14.98 -27.74
N VAL A 14 42.56 15.16 -28.97
CA VAL A 14 41.18 15.61 -29.22
C VAL A 14 40.24 14.46 -28.84
N MET A 15 39.45 14.66 -27.79
CA MET A 15 38.52 13.63 -27.31
C MET A 15 37.23 13.66 -28.14
N ASP A 16 36.84 12.52 -28.71
CA ASP A 16 35.57 12.38 -29.41
C ASP A 16 34.40 12.37 -28.41
N MET A 17 33.52 13.38 -28.50
CA MET A 17 32.36 13.53 -27.60
C MET A 17 31.16 12.69 -28.04
N THR A 18 31.08 12.32 -29.33
CA THR A 18 30.01 11.52 -29.93
C THR A 18 29.70 10.21 -29.19
N PRO A 19 30.70 9.39 -28.77
CA PRO A 19 30.41 8.18 -27.99
C PRO A 19 29.82 8.49 -26.61
N MET A 20 30.19 9.60 -25.97
CA MET A 20 29.59 9.99 -24.69
C MET A 20 28.14 10.46 -24.88
N ILE A 21 27.86 11.15 -25.98
CA ILE A 21 26.51 11.55 -26.35
C ILE A 21 25.64 10.31 -26.56
N ASP A 22 26.07 9.36 -27.39
CA ASP A 22 25.29 8.15 -27.72
C ASP A 22 24.90 7.34 -26.47
N VAL A 23 25.85 7.08 -25.57
CA VAL A 23 25.58 6.33 -24.32
C VAL A 23 24.55 7.07 -23.44
N THR A 24 24.61 8.39 -23.33
CA THR A 24 23.62 9.16 -22.55
C THR A 24 22.24 9.17 -23.20
N PHE A 25 22.16 9.27 -24.54
CA PHE A 25 20.88 9.23 -25.25
C PHE A 25 20.21 7.86 -25.15
N LEU A 26 20.98 6.77 -25.24
CA LEU A 26 20.47 5.41 -25.02
C LEU A 26 19.92 5.23 -23.60
N LEU A 27 20.57 5.81 -22.58
CA LEU A 27 20.06 5.77 -21.20
C LEU A 27 18.77 6.58 -21.04
N LEU A 28 18.64 7.74 -21.67
CA LEU A 28 17.41 8.55 -21.61
C LEU A 28 16.23 7.83 -22.28
N ILE A 29 16.44 7.25 -23.45
CA ILE A 29 15.41 6.46 -24.14
C ILE A 29 15.05 5.24 -23.32
N PHE A 30 16.03 4.56 -22.71
CA PHE A 30 15.79 3.45 -21.80
C PHE A 30 14.89 3.86 -20.62
N PHE A 31 15.16 4.98 -19.94
CA PHE A 31 14.31 5.45 -18.84
C PHE A 31 12.92 5.94 -19.27
N LEU A 32 12.79 6.50 -20.48
CA LEU A 32 11.50 6.93 -21.02
C LEU A 32 10.63 5.75 -21.47
N CYS A 33 11.23 4.68 -21.99
CA CYS A 33 10.54 3.45 -22.40
C CYS A 33 10.37 2.44 -21.26
N LEU A 34 10.97 2.68 -20.09
CA LEU A 34 10.73 1.86 -18.91
C LEU A 34 9.35 2.17 -18.33
N ASP A 35 8.43 1.22 -18.49
CA ASP A 35 7.21 1.21 -17.68
C ASP A 35 7.59 0.95 -16.22
N PHE A 36 7.59 2.01 -15.42
CA PHE A 36 7.65 1.86 -13.97
C PHE A 36 6.39 1.12 -13.53
N LYS A 37 6.52 -0.19 -13.33
CA LYS A 37 5.51 -0.96 -12.60
C LYS A 37 5.40 -0.31 -11.23
N THR A 38 4.28 0.33 -10.99
CA THR A 38 3.88 0.69 -9.63
C THR A 38 3.93 -0.60 -8.83
N LEU A 39 4.60 -0.57 -7.68
CA LEU A 39 4.58 -1.69 -6.75
C LEU A 39 3.16 -1.79 -6.19
N GLU A 40 2.27 -2.43 -6.95
CA GLU A 40 0.97 -2.92 -6.49
C GLU A 40 1.24 -3.85 -5.30
N GLY A 41 1.04 -3.34 -4.09
CA GLY A 41 1.47 -4.04 -2.87
C GLY A 41 1.98 -3.14 -1.77
N LYS A 42 2.37 -1.89 -2.08
CA LYS A 42 2.58 -0.87 -1.05
C LYS A 42 1.25 -0.21 -0.73
N LEU A 43 0.66 -0.60 0.39
CA LEU A 43 -0.47 0.13 0.98
C LEU A 43 0.02 1.55 1.31
N ALA A 44 -0.44 2.54 0.54
CA ALA A 44 -0.13 3.95 0.78
C ALA A 44 -0.93 4.43 2.00
N THR A 45 -0.53 4.02 3.21
CA THR A 45 -1.18 4.45 4.44
C THR A 45 -0.40 5.59 5.08
N ASN A 46 -1.07 6.74 5.19
CA ASN A 46 -0.64 7.79 6.10
C ASN A 46 -0.92 7.31 7.53
N LEU A 47 0.09 6.72 8.16
CA LEU A 47 0.01 6.40 9.57
C LEU A 47 -0.09 7.73 10.35
N PRO A 48 -1.04 7.88 11.30
CA PRO A 48 -1.12 9.09 12.09
C PRO A 48 0.22 9.33 12.79
N LYS A 49 0.75 10.54 12.70
CA LYS A 49 2.04 10.91 13.31
C LYS A 49 2.03 10.84 14.85
N ASP A 50 0.87 10.59 15.44
CA ASP A 50 0.59 10.57 16.87
C ASP A 50 0.48 9.15 17.45
N VAL A 51 0.56 8.11 16.63
CA VAL A 51 0.55 6.71 17.10
C VAL A 51 1.95 6.12 17.01
N GLY A 52 2.76 6.36 18.04
CA GLY A 52 4.12 5.85 18.24
C GLY A 52 4.50 5.89 19.73
N VAL A 53 5.67 5.34 20.09
CA VAL A 53 6.20 5.11 21.47
C VAL A 53 6.41 6.39 22.31
N ASN A 54 5.72 7.49 22.01
CA ASN A 54 5.75 8.69 22.80
C ASN A 54 4.56 8.70 23.77
N THR A 55 4.88 8.61 25.05
CA THR A 55 3.99 8.66 26.23
C THR A 55 3.46 10.07 26.51
N SER A 56 3.08 10.82 25.48
CA SER A 56 2.33 12.06 25.68
C SER A 56 0.84 11.75 25.58
N GLU A 57 0.09 12.05 26.64
CA GLU A 57 -1.37 11.89 26.71
C GLU A 57 -2.05 12.72 25.61
N ALA A 58 -2.18 12.12 24.42
CA ALA A 58 -2.99 12.66 23.35
C ALA A 58 -4.46 12.47 23.76
N GLN A 59 -5.24 13.56 23.70
CA GLN A 59 -6.69 13.48 23.84
C GLN A 59 -7.22 12.37 22.91
N PRO A 60 -8.08 11.46 23.39
CA PRO A 60 -8.55 10.34 22.59
C PRO A 60 -9.30 10.87 21.36
N ILE A 61 -8.62 10.88 20.23
CA ILE A 61 -9.22 11.21 18.94
C ILE A 61 -10.24 10.12 18.63
N GLU A 62 -11.49 10.50 18.36
CA GLU A 62 -12.53 9.56 17.98
C GLU A 62 -12.16 8.89 16.65
N LYS A 63 -12.00 7.57 16.65
CA LYS A 63 -11.63 6.78 15.47
C LYS A 63 -12.82 5.96 14.99
N LEU A 64 -12.91 5.78 13.68
CA LEU A 64 -13.84 4.84 13.08
C LEU A 64 -13.18 3.47 12.93
N ASP A 65 -13.68 2.49 13.67
CA ASP A 65 -13.22 1.11 13.57
C ASP A 65 -14.00 0.36 12.47
N ILE A 66 -13.27 -0.27 11.56
CA ILE A 66 -13.80 -1.19 10.56
C ILE A 66 -13.21 -2.57 10.83
N ARG A 67 -14.05 -3.54 11.19
CA ARG A 67 -13.64 -4.93 11.39
C ARG A 67 -14.03 -5.78 10.19
N ILE A 68 -13.05 -6.44 9.59
CA ILE A 68 -13.27 -7.41 8.51
C ILE A 68 -13.38 -8.80 9.15
N THR A 69 -14.48 -9.48 8.92
CA THR A 69 -14.73 -10.82 9.44
C THR A 69 -14.97 -11.78 8.28
N MET A 70 -14.22 -12.87 8.24
CA MET A 70 -14.40 -13.91 7.24
C MET A 70 -15.70 -14.69 7.49
N LEU A 71 -16.55 -14.76 6.46
CA LEU A 71 -17.76 -15.61 6.46
C LEU A 71 -17.47 -16.99 5.88
N LYS A 72 -16.62 -17.05 4.84
CA LYS A 72 -16.23 -18.29 4.16
C LYS A 72 -14.82 -18.14 3.60
N PHE A 73 -13.91 -19.04 3.96
CA PHE A 73 -12.52 -19.00 3.47
C PHE A 73 -12.41 -19.22 1.96
N GLY A 74 -13.29 -20.03 1.38
CA GLY A 74 -13.20 -20.44 -0.03
C GLY A 74 -12.29 -21.65 -0.22
N LYS A 75 -12.12 -22.05 -1.49
CA LYS A 75 -11.23 -23.15 -1.89
C LYS A 75 -10.03 -22.57 -2.63
N GLU A 76 -8.83 -22.96 -2.24
CA GLU A 76 -7.62 -22.63 -3.00
C GLU A 76 -7.65 -23.38 -4.33
N GLU A 77 -7.63 -22.62 -5.42
CA GLU A 77 -7.49 -23.15 -6.77
C GLU A 77 -6.22 -22.56 -7.40
N PRO A 78 -5.39 -23.38 -8.07
CA PRO A 78 -4.22 -22.90 -8.75
C PRO A 78 -4.65 -22.05 -9.94
N THR A 79 -4.20 -20.82 -9.96
CA THR A 79 -4.13 -20.05 -11.21
C THR A 79 -2.82 -20.40 -11.91
N GLY A 80 -2.84 -20.40 -13.25
CA GLY A 80 -1.61 -20.52 -14.04
C GLY A 80 -0.52 -19.57 -13.53
N TYR A 81 0.75 -19.91 -13.77
CA TYR A 81 1.92 -19.15 -13.29
C TYR A 81 2.16 -19.18 -11.76
N GLY A 82 1.70 -20.23 -11.06
CA GLY A 82 2.06 -20.48 -9.65
C GLY A 82 1.35 -19.58 -8.63
N ARG A 83 0.39 -18.76 -9.07
CA ARG A 83 -0.51 -18.00 -8.18
C ARG A 83 -1.65 -18.91 -7.68
N ARG A 84 -2.18 -18.65 -6.49
CA ARG A 84 -3.38 -19.32 -5.98
C ARG A 84 -4.48 -18.29 -5.75
N ILE A 85 -5.71 -18.66 -6.07
CA ILE A 85 -6.90 -17.84 -5.79
C ILE A 85 -7.82 -18.57 -4.82
N LEU A 86 -8.55 -17.83 -3.99
CA LEU A 86 -9.58 -18.39 -3.12
C LEU A 86 -10.95 -18.26 -3.79
N LEU A 87 -11.42 -19.34 -4.42
CA LEU A 87 -12.74 -19.37 -5.04
C LEU A 87 -13.83 -19.48 -3.97
N GLY A 88 -14.80 -18.57 -4.03
CA GLY A 88 -15.92 -18.51 -3.08
C GLY A 88 -15.54 -17.98 -1.70
N HIS A 89 -14.40 -17.29 -1.57
CA HIS A 89 -14.06 -16.49 -0.39
C HIS A 89 -15.13 -15.41 -0.18
N LYS A 90 -15.60 -15.24 1.06
CA LYS A 90 -16.58 -14.22 1.43
C LYS A 90 -16.22 -13.62 2.78
N VAL A 91 -16.31 -12.30 2.86
CA VAL A 91 -16.15 -11.52 4.07
C VAL A 91 -17.39 -10.68 4.36
N SER A 92 -17.49 -10.21 5.59
CA SER A 92 -18.39 -9.15 6.03
C SER A 92 -17.59 -8.06 6.71
N TRP A 93 -18.14 -6.86 6.70
CA TRP A 93 -17.53 -5.70 7.32
C TRP A 93 -18.43 -5.18 8.43
N GLU A 94 -17.87 -4.93 9.59
CA GLU A 94 -18.53 -4.27 10.70
C GLU A 94 -17.95 -2.87 10.82
N VAL A 95 -18.81 -1.86 10.69
CA VAL A 95 -18.45 -0.45 10.82
C VAL A 95 -19.21 0.08 12.04
N GLY A 96 -18.49 0.29 13.13
CA GLY A 96 -19.10 0.60 14.43
C GLY A 96 -20.03 -0.52 14.91
N ARG A 97 -21.35 -0.31 14.85
CA ARG A 97 -22.37 -1.29 15.28
C ARG A 97 -23.10 -1.97 14.12
N ILE A 98 -22.82 -1.58 12.88
CA ILE A 98 -23.56 -2.05 11.71
C ILE A 98 -22.70 -3.05 10.94
N THR A 99 -23.25 -4.22 10.66
CA THR A 99 -22.62 -5.22 9.81
C THR A 99 -23.18 -5.14 8.39
N VAL A 100 -22.28 -5.07 7.40
CA VAL A 100 -22.60 -5.11 5.97
C VAL A 100 -21.91 -6.30 5.30
N ARG A 101 -22.57 -6.85 4.27
CA ARG A 101 -22.10 -8.04 3.54
C ARG A 101 -21.90 -7.79 2.04
N THR A 102 -22.10 -6.57 1.60
CA THR A 102 -21.94 -6.17 0.21
C THR A 102 -21.03 -4.95 0.13
N VAL A 103 -20.20 -4.92 -0.91
CA VAL A 103 -19.25 -3.83 -1.16
C VAL A 103 -19.98 -2.50 -1.30
N LYS A 104 -21.11 -2.47 -2.03
CA LYS A 104 -21.93 -1.27 -2.21
C LYS A 104 -22.46 -0.70 -0.89
N ALA A 105 -22.92 -1.56 0.03
CA ALA A 105 -23.40 -1.10 1.33
C ALA A 105 -22.26 -0.54 2.21
N LEU A 106 -21.06 -1.12 2.13
CA LEU A 106 -19.88 -0.57 2.78
C LEU A 106 -19.53 0.81 2.21
N GLU A 107 -19.50 0.94 0.89
CA GLU A 107 -19.22 2.20 0.19
C GLU A 107 -20.22 3.31 0.59
N ASP A 108 -21.52 3.00 0.55
CA ASP A 108 -22.58 3.94 0.93
C ASP A 108 -22.45 4.37 2.40
N MET A 109 -22.02 3.47 3.28
CA MET A 109 -21.81 3.75 4.69
C MET A 109 -20.60 4.65 4.91
N LEU A 110 -19.47 4.35 4.27
CA LEU A 110 -18.26 5.16 4.37
C LEU A 110 -18.46 6.57 3.77
N LYS A 111 -19.21 6.70 2.68
CA LYS A 111 -19.62 7.99 2.10
C LYS A 111 -20.51 8.82 3.02
N LYS A 112 -21.29 8.18 3.90
CA LYS A 112 -22.05 8.89 4.94
C LYS A 112 -21.13 9.29 6.09
N GLU A 113 -20.28 8.38 6.54
CA GLU A 113 -19.44 8.59 7.72
C GLU A 113 -18.33 9.63 7.48
N VAL A 114 -17.80 9.75 6.26
CA VAL A 114 -16.78 10.77 5.93
C VAL A 114 -17.28 12.22 6.12
N LYS A 115 -18.60 12.43 6.11
CA LYS A 115 -19.23 13.73 6.35
C LYS A 115 -19.17 14.12 7.83
N ASN A 116 -19.06 13.14 8.74
CA ASN A 116 -18.89 13.35 10.17
C ASN A 116 -17.42 13.71 10.43
N ARG A 117 -17.09 14.99 10.24
CA ARG A 117 -15.74 15.52 10.43
C ARG A 117 -15.48 15.86 11.89
N ILE A 118 -14.23 15.69 12.32
CA ILE A 118 -13.76 16.05 13.65
C ILE A 118 -12.74 17.19 13.55
N PRO A 119 -12.67 18.08 14.55
CA PRO A 119 -11.64 19.10 14.61
C PRO A 119 -10.26 18.46 14.86
N ASP A 120 -9.28 18.87 14.08
CA ASP A 120 -7.88 18.51 14.27
C ASP A 120 -7.25 19.32 15.41
N LYS A 121 -6.00 19.01 15.79
CA LYS A 121 -5.21 19.77 16.79
C LYS A 121 -5.16 21.28 16.49
N ASN A 122 -5.29 21.65 15.21
CA ASN A 122 -5.28 23.04 14.73
C ASN A 122 -6.69 23.62 14.50
N GLY A 123 -7.76 22.95 14.95
CA GLY A 123 -9.16 23.37 14.77
C GLY A 123 -9.72 23.17 13.35
N LYS A 124 -8.94 22.64 12.40
CA LYS A 124 -9.43 22.33 11.05
C LYS A 124 -10.27 21.06 11.06
N LEU A 125 -11.42 21.09 10.40
CA LEU A 125 -12.28 19.90 10.27
C LEU A 125 -11.67 18.91 9.28
N LYS A 126 -11.32 17.73 9.76
CA LYS A 126 -10.85 16.60 8.95
C LYS A 126 -11.74 15.36 9.11
N PRO A 127 -11.77 14.44 8.14
CA PRO A 127 -12.44 13.15 8.32
C PRO A 127 -11.90 12.39 9.53
N LYS A 128 -12.75 11.63 10.21
CA LYS A 128 -12.33 10.74 11.31
C LYS A 128 -11.26 9.76 10.82
N PRO A 129 -10.17 9.53 11.57
CA PRO A 129 -9.21 8.48 11.25
C PRO A 129 -9.88 7.12 11.26
N ILE A 130 -9.54 6.27 10.29
CA ILE A 130 -10.04 4.89 10.20
C ILE A 130 -8.99 3.94 10.77
N THR A 131 -9.45 2.98 11.57
CA THR A 131 -8.65 1.80 11.94
C THR A 131 -9.28 0.55 11.34
N ILE A 132 -8.57 -0.14 10.45
CA ILE A 132 -9.01 -1.40 9.86
C ILE A 132 -8.46 -2.55 10.71
N LYS A 133 -9.35 -3.36 11.25
CA LYS A 133 -9.05 -4.55 12.05
C LYS A 133 -9.40 -5.79 11.23
N THR A 134 -8.51 -6.78 11.22
CA THR A 134 -8.71 -8.01 10.45
C THR A 134 -8.95 -9.19 11.38
N GLY A 135 -10.05 -9.92 11.15
CA GLY A 135 -10.30 -11.20 11.77
C GLY A 135 -9.45 -12.33 11.16
N ALA A 136 -9.46 -13.49 11.81
CA ALA A 136 -8.75 -14.67 11.31
C ALA A 136 -9.28 -15.09 9.92
N GLY A 137 -8.36 -15.27 8.96
CA GLY A 137 -8.66 -15.84 7.65
C GLY A 137 -9.04 -14.81 6.58
N VAL A 138 -9.04 -13.53 6.95
CA VAL A 138 -9.06 -12.40 6.01
C VAL A 138 -7.76 -12.38 5.22
N VAL A 139 -7.84 -12.17 3.92
CA VAL A 139 -6.68 -12.09 3.03
C VAL A 139 -6.34 -10.66 2.64
N TYR A 140 -5.14 -10.46 2.10
CA TYR A 140 -4.65 -9.15 1.68
C TYR A 140 -5.62 -8.41 0.75
N GLY A 141 -6.24 -9.13 -0.19
CA GLY A 141 -7.21 -8.57 -1.14
C GLY A 141 -8.47 -7.98 -0.47
N ASP A 142 -8.92 -8.56 0.65
CA ASP A 142 -10.07 -8.02 1.39
C ASP A 142 -9.70 -6.69 2.06
N VAL A 143 -8.48 -6.60 2.58
CA VAL A 143 -7.95 -5.39 3.23
C VAL A 143 -7.78 -4.27 2.20
N THR A 144 -7.15 -4.57 1.06
CA THR A 144 -6.95 -3.57 0.00
C THR A 144 -8.27 -3.04 -0.53
N GLN A 145 -9.28 -3.91 -0.70
CA GLN A 145 -10.61 -3.47 -1.12
C GLN A 145 -11.20 -2.44 -0.14
N VAL A 146 -11.07 -2.65 1.17
CA VAL A 146 -11.53 -1.67 2.17
C VAL A 146 -10.73 -0.37 2.10
N VAL A 147 -9.41 -0.47 1.93
CA VAL A 147 -8.53 0.71 1.79
C VAL A 147 -8.92 1.54 0.58
N ASP A 148 -9.15 0.91 -0.57
CA ASP A 148 -9.54 1.57 -1.82
C ASP A 148 -10.89 2.29 -1.67
N ILE A 149 -11.88 1.62 -1.07
CA ILE A 149 -13.21 2.20 -0.82
C ILE A 149 -13.11 3.37 0.17
N ALA A 150 -12.35 3.22 1.25
CA ALA A 150 -12.15 4.28 2.24
C ALA A 150 -11.46 5.50 1.61
N ARG A 151 -10.42 5.27 0.79
CA ARG A 151 -9.72 6.35 0.10
C ARG A 151 -10.62 7.05 -0.92
N ALA A 152 -11.40 6.29 -1.68
CA ALA A 152 -12.37 6.82 -2.63
C ALA A 152 -13.50 7.61 -1.93
N ALA A 153 -13.87 7.23 -0.71
CA ALA A 153 -14.82 7.99 0.10
C ALA A 153 -14.24 9.31 0.65
N GLY A 154 -12.92 9.47 0.68
CA GLY A 154 -12.24 10.70 1.13
C GLY A 154 -11.56 10.59 2.49
N PHE A 155 -11.35 9.39 3.01
CA PHE A 155 -10.59 9.20 4.25
C PHE A 155 -9.08 9.32 4.00
N GLU A 156 -8.42 10.15 4.80
CA GLU A 156 -7.01 10.49 4.62
C GLU A 156 -6.08 9.66 5.50
N GLU A 157 -6.48 9.47 6.76
CA GLU A 157 -5.73 8.76 7.80
C GLU A 157 -6.29 7.35 7.99
N ILE A 158 -5.59 6.35 7.45
CA ILE A 158 -5.97 4.94 7.54
C ILE A 158 -4.86 4.21 8.29
N THR A 159 -5.24 3.56 9.40
CA THR A 159 -4.38 2.76 10.26
C THR A 159 -4.83 1.31 10.25
N PHE A 160 -3.91 0.37 10.47
CA PHE A 160 -4.24 -1.04 10.68
C PHE A 160 -4.15 -1.39 12.16
N GLY A 161 -5.23 -1.94 12.71
CA GLY A 161 -5.24 -2.49 14.06
C GLY A 161 -4.66 -3.91 14.08
N GLY A 162 -4.29 -4.39 15.27
CA GLY A 162 -3.80 -5.77 15.46
C GLY A 162 -4.79 -6.79 14.90
N GLY A 163 -4.29 -7.71 14.07
CA GLY A 163 -5.10 -8.78 13.48
C GLY A 163 -5.26 -9.97 14.41
N GLU A 164 -6.40 -10.66 14.32
CA GLU A 164 -6.66 -11.90 15.07
C GLU A 164 -5.93 -13.11 14.44
N GLY A 165 -4.60 -13.08 14.38
CA GLY A 165 -3.75 -14.23 14.03
C GLY A 165 -4.09 -14.97 12.71
N SER A 166 -3.42 -16.10 12.49
CA SER A 166 -3.63 -16.94 11.31
C SER A 166 -4.83 -17.89 11.49
N TYR A 167 -5.74 -17.94 10.53
CA TYR A 167 -6.81 -18.94 10.49
C TYR A 167 -6.24 -20.34 10.30
N ARG A 168 -6.41 -21.22 11.29
CA ARG A 168 -6.09 -22.64 11.16
C ARG A 168 -7.32 -23.36 10.61
N ASN A 169 -7.27 -23.75 9.34
CA ASN A 169 -8.32 -24.53 8.71
C ASN A 169 -8.34 -25.96 9.32
N GLN A 170 -9.21 -26.18 10.31
CA GLN A 170 -9.28 -27.45 11.05
C GLN A 170 -9.67 -28.66 10.17
N GLN A 171 -10.13 -28.41 8.94
CA GLN A 171 -10.51 -29.45 7.98
C GLN A 171 -9.32 -30.10 7.25
N ALA A 172 -8.11 -29.55 7.36
CA ALA A 172 -6.90 -30.11 6.74
C ALA A 172 -6.33 -31.36 7.47
N LYS A 173 -6.92 -31.78 8.60
CA LYS A 173 -6.47 -32.96 9.39
C LYS A 173 -7.25 -34.25 9.12
N LYS A 174 -8.16 -34.28 8.15
CA LYS A 174 -8.87 -35.51 7.75
C LYS A 174 -8.40 -36.00 6.38
N LYS A 175 -7.18 -36.52 6.32
CA LYS A 175 -6.73 -37.51 5.34
C LYS A 175 -5.75 -38.45 6.02
#